data_AF-A0A4Q2DPB7-F1
#
_entry.id   AF-A0A4Q2DPB7-F1
#
_cell.length_a   1.000
_cell.length_b   1.000
_cell.length_c   1.000
_cell.angle_alpha   90.00
_cell.angle_beta   90.00
_cell.angle_gamma   90.00
#
_symmetry.space_group_name_H-M   'P 1'
#
loop_
_entity.id
_entity.type
_entity.pdbx_description
1 polymer ?
#
loop_
_entity_poly.entity_id
_entity_poly.type
_entity_poly.pdbx_seq_one_letter_code
_entity_poly.pdbx_strand_id
1 'polypeptide(L)' 'MPLSPAAYPATAQRPFACDLCALSFNRQHDLKRHRETHTGEKPFLCNGGCGKTFTRKDALKRHQLVKGCGKVEDGRSP' A
#
# COMPACT_ATOMS: atom_id res chain seq x y z
N MET A 1 -32.26 -32.19 -20.27
CA MET A 1 -31.39 -31.61 -19.23
C MET A 1 -30.78 -30.33 -19.80
N PRO A 2 -31.31 -29.13 -19.55
CA PRO A 2 -30.61 -27.92 -19.98
C PRO A 2 -29.42 -27.71 -19.06
N LEU A 3 -28.21 -27.78 -19.62
CA LEU A 3 -26.98 -27.31 -18.99
C LEU A 3 -27.10 -25.79 -18.86
N SER A 4 -27.64 -25.34 -17.73
CA SER A 4 -27.51 -23.95 -17.33
C SER A 4 -26.11 -23.78 -16.74
N PRO A 5 -25.25 -23.03 -17.43
CA PRO A 5 -24.55 -22.00 -16.69
C PRO A 5 -24.52 -20.74 -17.56
N ALA A 6 -25.61 -19.96 -17.53
CA ALA A 6 -25.42 -18.52 -17.60
C ALA A 6 -24.78 -18.10 -16.26
N ALA A 7 -23.51 -18.44 -16.08
CA ALA A 7 -22.64 -17.65 -15.22
C ALA A 7 -22.67 -16.27 -15.85
N TYR A 8 -23.51 -15.39 -15.30
CA TYR A 8 -23.48 -13.97 -15.59
C TYR A 8 -22.00 -13.61 -15.58
N PRO A 9 -21.40 -13.16 -16.70
CA PRO A 9 -20.07 -12.63 -16.61
C PRO A 9 -20.17 -11.55 -15.54
N ALA A 10 -19.40 -11.71 -14.46
CA ALA A 10 -19.23 -10.65 -13.49
C ALA A 10 -18.63 -9.49 -14.27
N THR A 11 -19.52 -8.69 -14.86
CA THR A 11 -19.21 -7.58 -15.74
C THR A 11 -18.60 -6.53 -14.83
N ALA A 12 -17.29 -6.60 -14.75
CA ALA A 12 -16.46 -5.46 -15.05
C ALA A 12 -16.84 -4.19 -14.26
N GLN A 13 -16.85 -4.27 -12.94
CA GLN A 13 -16.55 -3.06 -12.17
C GLN A 13 -15.06 -3.02 -11.84
N ARG A 14 -14.44 -4.17 -11.55
CA ARG A 14 -13.11 -4.23 -10.93
C ARG A 14 -12.41 -5.58 -11.22
N PRO A 15 -11.72 -5.75 -12.36
CA PRO A 15 -11.13 -7.04 -12.76
C PRO A 15 -9.97 -7.49 -11.85
N PHE A 16 -9.45 -6.60 -11.00
CA PHE A 16 -8.33 -6.88 -10.11
C PHE A 16 -8.83 -7.13 -8.69
N ALA A 17 -9.10 -8.39 -8.35
CA ALA A 17 -9.53 -8.79 -7.01
C ALA A 17 -8.36 -9.17 -6.09
N CYS A 18 -8.50 -8.91 -4.80
CA CYS A 18 -7.56 -9.29 -3.76
C CYS A 18 -7.90 -10.67 -3.22
N ASP A 19 -6.95 -11.60 -3.35
CA ASP A 19 -7.10 -12.99 -2.89
C ASP A 19 -7.19 -13.12 -1.36
N LEU A 20 -6.79 -12.08 -0.61
CA LEU A 20 -6.74 -12.10 0.86
C LEU A 20 -8.01 -11.58 1.53
N CYS A 21 -8.78 -10.71 0.88
CA CYS A 21 -10.00 -10.14 1.47
C CYS A 21 -11.13 -9.87 0.47
N ALA A 22 -11.05 -10.46 -0.73
CA ALA A 22 -12.03 -10.33 -1.82
C ALA A 22 -12.34 -8.90 -2.29
N LEU A 23 -11.55 -7.91 -1.86
CA LEU A 23 -11.67 -6.52 -2.30
C LEU A 23 -11.22 -6.40 -3.75
N SER A 24 -12.06 -5.81 -4.59
CA SER A 24 -11.79 -5.63 -6.01
C SER A 24 -11.41 -4.18 -6.34
N PHE A 25 -10.54 -4.01 -7.35
CA PHE A 25 -10.02 -2.73 -7.83
C PHE A 25 -10.15 -2.63 -9.36
N ASN A 26 -10.25 -1.40 -9.88
CA ASN A 26 -10.36 -1.15 -11.32
C ASN A 26 -8.99 -1.14 -12.03
N ARG A 27 -7.89 -1.07 -11.27
CA ARG A 27 -6.52 -0.98 -11.78
C ARG A 27 -5.61 -1.93 -11.03
N GLN A 28 -4.67 -2.54 -11.75
CA GLN A 28 -3.70 -3.48 -11.20
C GLN A 28 -2.80 -2.84 -10.13
N HIS A 29 -2.40 -1.58 -10.30
CA HIS A 29 -1.54 -0.89 -9.33
C HIS A 29 -2.26 -0.60 -8.01
N ASP A 30 -3.58 -0.39 -8.04
CA ASP A 30 -4.38 -0.20 -6.83
C ASP A 30 -4.51 -1.54 -6.07
N LEU A 31 -4.74 -2.64 -6.77
CA LEU A 31 -4.69 -3.98 -6.18
C LEU A 31 -3.32 -4.29 -5.58
N LYS A 32 -2.23 -4.03 -6.32
CA LYS A 32 -0.87 -4.26 -5.83
C LYS A 32 -0.59 -3.46 -4.56
N ARG A 33 -0.94 -2.17 -4.54
CA ARG A 33 -0.83 -1.30 -3.35
C ARG A 33 -1.66 -1.81 -2.19
N HIS A 34 -2.86 -2.29 -2.48
CA HIS A 34 -3.71 -2.88 -1.45
C HIS A 34 -3.09 -4.16 -0.87
N ARG A 35 -2.49 -5.02 -1.69
CA ARG A 35 -1.82 -6.24 -1.21
C ARG A 35 -0.67 -5.96 -0.24
N GLU A 36 0.09 -4.88 -0.44
CA GLU A 36 1.15 -4.43 0.49
C GLU A 36 0.60 -4.11 1.90
N THR A 37 -0.71 -3.82 2.03
CA THR A 37 -1.33 -3.59 3.34
C THR A 37 -1.54 -4.87 4.14
N HIS A 38 -1.67 -6.02 3.48
CA HIS A 38 -1.80 -7.32 4.13
C HIS A 38 -0.47 -7.89 4.57
N THR A 39 0.57 -7.76 3.74
CA THR A 39 1.91 -8.23 4.10
C THR A 39 2.58 -7.33 5.14
N GLY A 40 2.06 -6.10 5.31
CA GLY A 40 2.64 -5.11 6.22
C GLY A 40 4.04 -4.66 5.77
N GLU A 41 4.45 -5.01 4.55
CA GLU A 41 5.75 -4.63 4.00
C GLU A 41 5.76 -3.12 3.81
N LYS A 42 6.47 -2.45 4.73
CA LYS A 42 6.75 -1.02 4.66
C LYS A 42 8.23 -0.84 4.37
N PRO A 43 8.65 -1.01 3.12
CA PRO A 43 10.07 -0.92 2.76
C PRO A 43 10.63 0.50 2.92
N PHE A 44 9.75 1.52 3.04
CA PHE A 44 10.17 2.91 3.14
C PHE A 44 10.24 3.35 4.60
N LEU A 45 11.37 3.06 5.24
CA LEU A 45 11.68 3.52 6.60
C LEU A 45 12.22 4.95 6.58
N CYS A 46 11.77 5.77 7.53
CA CYS A 46 12.29 7.12 7.70
C CYS A 46 13.67 7.09 8.36
N ASN A 47 14.68 7.53 7.61
CA ASN A 47 16.05 7.65 8.07
C ASN A 47 16.30 8.86 9.02
N GLY A 48 15.25 9.59 9.41
CA GLY A 48 15.34 10.73 10.33
C GLY A 48 15.30 10.37 11.81
N GLY A 49 15.54 9.10 12.17
CA GLY A 49 15.54 8.59 13.55
C GLY A 49 14.16 8.43 14.21
N CYS A 50 13.07 8.88 13.58
CA CYS A 50 11.72 8.71 14.11
C CYS A 50 11.15 7.27 13.99
N GLY A 51 11.87 6.33 13.36
CA GLY A 51 11.47 4.92 13.23
C GLY A 51 10.17 4.68 12.43
N LYS A 52 9.62 5.73 11.81
CA LYS A 52 8.35 5.66 11.07
C LYS A 52 8.55 4.92 9.75
N THR A 53 7.75 3.89 9.51
CA THR A 53 7.74 3.13 8.26
C THR A 53 6.51 3.47 7.43
N PHE A 54 6.72 3.63 6.14
CA PHE A 54 5.72 3.99 5.16
C PHE A 54 5.61 2.89 4.10
N THR A 55 4.40 2.67 3.61
CA THR A 55 4.15 1.78 2.47
C THR A 55 4.57 2.41 1.14
N ARG A 56 4.81 3.73 1.10
CA ARG A 56 5.07 4.48 -0.14
C ARG A 56 6.21 5.48 -0.01
N LYS A 57 7.02 5.59 -1.06
CA LYS A 57 8.11 6.57 -1.19
C LYS A 57 7.60 8.01 -1.21
N ASP A 58 6.47 8.28 -1.85
CA ASP A 58 5.86 9.61 -1.88
C ASP A 58 5.33 10.05 -0.50
N ALA A 59 4.76 9.12 0.27
CA ALA A 59 4.37 9.37 1.66
C ALA A 59 5.59 9.68 2.55
N LEU A 60 6.68 8.91 2.40
CA LEU A 60 7.95 9.18 3.08
C LEU A 60 8.54 10.54 2.66
N LYS A 61 8.59 10.84 1.36
CA LYS A 61 9.14 12.10 0.85
C LYS A 61 8.33 13.30 1.35
N ARG A 62 7.00 13.22 1.35
CA ARG A 62 6.14 14.27 1.93
C ARG A 62 6.37 14.43 3.43
N HIS A 63 6.55 13.33 4.14
CA HIS A 63 6.86 13.30 5.57
C HIS A 63 8.24 13.90 5.93
N GLN A 64 9.21 13.81 5.01
CA GLN A 64 10.53 14.44 5.15
C GLN A 64 10.51 15.92 4.75
N LEU A 65 9.71 16.27 3.72
CA LEU A 65 9.66 17.61 3.14
C LEU A 65 8.87 18.59 3.99
N VAL A 66 7.68 18.20 4.43
CA VAL A 66 7.01 18.87 5.55
C VAL A 66 7.79 18.42 6.77
N LYS A 67 8.30 19.31 7.63
CA LYS A 67 9.09 18.96 8.84
C LYS A 67 8.31 18.13 9.90
N GLY A 68 7.65 17.04 9.53
CA GLY A 68 6.87 16.15 10.37
C GLY A 68 7.69 15.02 11.01
N CYS A 69 8.98 14.93 10.66
CA CYS A 69 10.00 14.23 11.43
C CYS A 69 11.13 15.23 11.63
N GLY A 70 11.13 15.87 12.81
CA GLY A 70 12.28 16.64 13.23
C GLY A 70 13.49 15.72 13.17
N LYS A 71 14.56 16.19 12.52
CA LYS A 71 15.88 15.57 12.63
C LYS A 71 16.11 15.33 14.12
N VAL A 72 16.23 14.06 14.54
CA VAL A 72 17.08 13.82 15.68
C VAL A 72 18.48 14.19 15.19
N GLU A 73 18.86 15.42 15.50
CA GLU A 73 20.27 15.77 15.57
C GLU A 73 20.78 14.84 16.67
N ASP A 74 21.39 13.73 16.27
CA ASP A 74 22.06 12.82 17.17
C ASP A 74 23.21 13.62 17.79
N GLY A 75 22.87 14.30 18.88
CA GLY A 75 23.78 15.00 19.75
C GLY A 75 24.63 13.97 20.49
N ARG A 76 25.47 13.27 19.75
CA ARG A 76 26.67 12.64 20.30
C ARG A 76 27.85 13.53 19.94
N SER A 77 28.03 14.54 20.78
CA SER A 77 29.33 15.13 21.08
C SER A 77 29.67 14.68 22.52
N PRO A 78 30.93 14.37 22.86
CA PRO A 78 32.17 14.39 22.07
C PRO A 78 32.61 13.02 21.54
#